data_AF-W6N4M0-F1
#
_entry.id   AF-W6N4M0-F1
#
_cell.length_a   1.000
_cell.length_b   1.000
_cell.length_c   1.000
_cell.angle_alpha   90.00
_cell.angle_beta   90.00
_cell.angle_gamma   90.00
#
_symmetry.space_group_name_H-M   'P 1'
#
loop_
_entity.id
_entity.type
_entity.pdbx_description
1 polymer ?
#
loop_
_entity_poly.entity_id
_entity_poly.type
_entity_poly.pdbx_seq_one_letter_code
_entity_poly.pdbx_strand_id
1 'polypeptide(L)' 'MKKIRAIYIGDARYEECPIFELNEKNNYFEMIKDKTFRYEKECVEEDNDFLIVEVDGEDFRLINH' A
#
# COMPACT_ATOMS: atom_id res chain seq x y z
N MET A 1 -3.50 -3.54 -16.02
CA MET A 1 -4.40 -4.17 -15.01
C MET A 1 -4.28 -3.31 -13.79
N LYS A 2 -5.41 -2.75 -13.38
CA LYS A 2 -5.49 -1.73 -12.36
C LYS A 2 -5.15 -2.32 -10.99
N LYS A 3 -4.28 -1.68 -10.22
CA LYS A 3 -3.84 -2.14 -8.89
C LYS A 3 -3.92 -1.02 -7.88
N ILE A 4 -4.26 -1.35 -6.64
CA ILE A 4 -4.21 -0.41 -5.52
C ILE A 4 -2.97 -0.74 -4.69
N ARG A 5 -2.17 0.28 -4.39
CA ARG A 5 -0.98 0.17 -3.56
C ARG A 5 -1.02 1.17 -2.43
N ALA A 6 -0.39 0.81 -1.33
CA ALA A 6 -0.19 1.70 -0.19
C ALA A 6 1.30 1.87 0.05
N ILE A 7 1.70 3.10 0.36
CA ILE A 7 3.07 3.47 0.66
C ILE A 7 3.10 3.96 2.09
N TYR A 8 3.88 3.28 2.94
CA TYR A 8 4.01 3.68 4.34
C TYR A 8 5.00 4.84 4.47
N ILE A 9 4.58 5.92 5.12
CA ILE A 9 5.37 7.15 5.35
C ILE A 9 5.56 7.49 6.82
N GLY A 10 4.99 6.70 7.75
CA GLY A 10 5.02 6.98 9.19
C GLY A 10 6.36 6.74 9.89
N ASP A 11 7.30 6.00 9.27
CA ASP A 11 8.61 5.75 9.88
C ASP A 11 9.71 5.42 8.86
N ALA A 12 10.90 5.99 9.06
CA ALA A 12 12.11 5.77 8.27
C ALA A 12 12.91 4.52 8.70
N ARG A 13 12.35 3.65 9.56
CA ARG A 13 12.96 2.36 9.98
C ARG A 13 13.31 1.43 8.82
N TYR A 14 12.77 1.66 7.64
CA TYR A 14 13.07 0.87 6.45
C TYR A 14 14.19 1.53 5.64
N GLU A 15 15.18 0.74 5.21
CA GLU A 15 16.23 1.20 4.28
C GLU A 15 15.65 1.62 2.91
N GLU A 16 14.41 1.20 2.63
CA GLU A 16 13.68 1.48 1.39
C GLU A 16 12.23 1.83 1.70
N CYS A 17 11.57 2.51 0.77
CA CYS A 17 10.16 2.86 0.88
C CYS A 17 9.26 1.61 0.89
N PRO A 18 8.49 1.32 1.96
CA PRO A 18 7.64 0.13 2.03
C PRO A 18 6.42 0.29 1.13
N ILE A 19 6.26 -0.63 0.19
CA ILE A 19 5.13 -0.64 -0.75
C ILE A 19 4.32 -1.92 -0.55
N PHE A 20 3.03 -1.73 -0.37
CA PHE A 20 2.04 -2.78 -0.22
C PHE A 20 1.08 -2.77 -1.41
N GLU A 21 0.58 -3.94 -1.80
CA GLU A 21 -0.41 -4.10 -2.86
C GLU A 21 -1.67 -4.75 -2.28
N LEU A 22 -2.83 -4.20 -2.61
CA LEU A 22 -4.11 -4.72 -2.14
C LEU A 22 -4.39 -6.08 -2.77
N ASN A 23 -4.57 -7.09 -1.93
CA ASN A 23 -5.11 -8.37 -2.31
C ASN A 23 -6.63 -8.39 -2.05
N GLU A 24 -7.41 -8.14 -3.09
CA GLU A 24 -8.88 -8.06 -3.03
C GLU A 24 -9.54 -9.39 -2.59
N LYS A 25 -8.83 -10.52 -2.64
CA LYS A 25 -9.39 -11.82 -2.22
C LYS A 25 -9.48 -11.94 -0.71
N ASN A 26 -8.55 -11.33 0.02
CA ASN A 26 -8.47 -11.44 1.48
C ASN A 26 -8.59 -10.08 2.18
N ASN A 27 -8.68 -8.96 1.44
CA ASN A 27 -8.74 -7.59 1.96
C ASN A 27 -7.53 -7.21 2.83
N TYR A 28 -6.34 -7.68 2.44
CA TYR A 28 -5.07 -7.25 3.03
C TYR A 28 -4.22 -6.51 2.01
N PHE A 29 -3.51 -5.48 2.47
CA PHE A 29 -2.36 -4.91 1.79
C PHE A 29 -1.13 -5.76 2.13
N GLU A 30 -0.59 -6.47 1.14
CA GLU A 30 0.58 -7.34 1.29
C GLU A 30 1.82 -6.61 0.78
N MET A 31 2.91 -6.60 1.55
CA MET A 31 4.14 -5.97 1.10
C MET A 31 4.68 -6.70 -0.14
N ILE A 32 5.07 -5.94 -1.16
CA ILE A 32 5.51 -6.51 -2.45
C ILE A 32 6.77 -7.36 -2.28
N LYS A 33 7.72 -6.90 -1.45
CA LYS A 33 9.00 -7.59 -1.21
C LYS A 33 8.89 -8.76 -0.22
N ASP A 34 7.97 -8.69 0.74
CA ASP A 34 7.77 -9.71 1.75
C ASP A 34 6.28 -9.86 2.13
N LYS A 35 5.61 -10.86 1.55
CA LYS A 35 4.18 -11.09 1.77
C LYS A 35 3.82 -11.55 3.19
N THR A 36 4.80 -11.85 4.04
CA THR A 36 4.54 -12.13 5.46
C THR A 36 4.17 -10.86 6.22
N PHE A 37 4.63 -9.70 5.72
CA PHE A 37 4.27 -8.39 6.25
C PHE A 37 3.05 -7.85 5.51
N ARG A 38 1.96 -7.63 6.25
CA ARG A 38 0.67 -7.21 5.69
C ARG A 38 -0.15 -6.42 6.70
N TYR A 39 -1.01 -5.56 6.19
CA TYR A 39 -1.98 -4.80 6.96
C TYR A 39 -3.39 -5.08 6.47
N GLU A 40 -4.37 -5.01 7.36
CA GLU A 40 -5.77 -5.02 6.97
C GLU A 40 -6.09 -3.77 6.16
N LYS A 41 -6.98 -3.89 5.19
CA LYS A 41 -7.40 -2.78 4.33
C LYS A 41 -7.86 -1.58 5.15
N GLU A 42 -8.69 -1.82 6.16
CA GLU A 42 -9.23 -0.76 7.03
C GLU A 42 -8.12 -0.01 7.76
N CYS A 43 -7.11 -0.71 8.30
CA CYS A 43 -5.96 -0.07 8.95
C CYS A 43 -5.19 0.87 8.02
N VAL A 44 -5.05 0.51 6.75
CA VAL A 44 -4.35 1.33 5.75
C VAL A 44 -5.20 2.52 5.31
N GLU A 45 -6.52 2.35 5.20
CA GLU A 45 -7.44 3.41 4.77
C GLU A 45 -7.71 4.46 5.86
N GLU A 46 -7.62 4.10 7.14
CA GLU A 46 -7.85 4.99 8.28
C GLU A 46 -6.57 5.69 8.79
N ASP A 47 -5.40 5.20 8.42
CA ASP A 47 -4.11 5.71 8.90
C ASP A 47 -3.48 6.72 7.92
N ASN A 48 -3.25 7.93 8.42
CA ASN A 48 -2.65 9.03 7.65
C ASN A 48 -1.17 8.80 7.33
N ASP A 49 -0.55 7.79 7.94
CA ASP A 49 0.81 7.36 7.62
C ASP A 49 0.88 6.47 6.35
N PHE A 50 -0.24 6.28 5.64
CA PHE A 50 -0.27 5.60 4.35
C PHE A 50 -0.75 6.50 3.21
N LEU A 51 0.05 6.55 2.14
CA LEU A 51 -0.37 7.09 0.86
C LEU A 51 -0.92 5.95 -0.01
N ILE A 52 -2.19 6.05 -0.40
CA ILE A 52 -2.86 5.07 -1.24
C ILE A 52 -2.83 5.58 -2.69
N VAL A 53 -2.28 4.75 -3.58
CA VAL A 53 -2.14 5.05 -5.00
C VAL A 53 -2.79 3.98 -5.87
N GLU A 54 -3.38 4.44 -6.95
CA GLU A 54 -3.87 3.63 -8.04
C GLU A 54 -2.77 3.54 -9.10
N VAL A 55 -2.48 2.32 -9.54
CA VAL A 55 -1.46 2.02 -10.55
C VAL A 55 -2.13 1.40 -11.77
N ASP A 56 -1.95 2.02 -12.93
CA ASP A 56 -2.37 1.47 -14.22
C ASP A 56 -1.23 1.58 -15.25
N GLY A 57 -0.49 0.48 -15.43
CA GLY A 57 0.71 0.51 -16.26
C GLY A 57 1.81 1.36 -15.62
N GLU A 58 2.22 2.42 -16.32
CA GLU A 58 3.21 3.40 -15.84
C GLU A 58 2.56 4.63 -15.18
N ASP A 59 1.23 4.71 -15.19
CA ASP A 59 0.49 5.82 -14.57
C ASP A 59 0.24 5.55 -13.08
N PHE A 60 0.46 6.59 -12.28
CA PHE A 60 0.23 6.59 -10.83
C PHE A 60 -0.69 7.73 -10.44
N ARG A 61 -1.75 7.42 -9.69
CA ARG A 61 -2.70 8.41 -9.19
C ARG A 61 -2.91 8.25 -7.69
N LEU A 62 -2.67 9.31 -6.91
CA LEU A 62 -3.00 9.34 -5.48
C LEU A 62 -4.52 9.32 -5.29
N ILE A 63 -5.01 8.51 -4.34
CA ILE A 63 -6.44 8.29 -4.09
C ILE A 63 -6.89 8.79 -2.70
N ASN A 64 -6.00 8.87 -1.70
CA ASN A 64 -6.29 9.42 -0.37
C ASN A 64 -5.39 10.61 -0.01
N HIS A 65 -5.84 11.42 0.96
CA HIS A 65 -5.05 12.40 1.71
C HIS A 65 -5.72 12.70 3.05
#